data_AF-A0A662VI97-F1
#
_entry.id   AF-A0A662VI97-F1
#
_cell.length_a   1.000
_cell.length_b   1.000
_cell.length_c   1.000
_cell.angle_alpha   90.00
_cell.angle_beta   90.00
_cell.angle_gamma   90.00
#
_symmetry.space_group_name_H-M   'P 1'
#
loop_
_entity.id
_entity.type
_entity.pdbx_description
1 polymer ?
#
loop_
_entity_poly.entity_id
_entity_poly.type
_entity_poly.pdbx_seq_one_letter_code
_entity_poly.pdbx_strand_id
1 'polypeptide(L)'
;MEKTLSYIELEELLDKINRKKYGAYKRLLNKTILYRDFKAKFTKIQPDPYAKPSIIECSIPHYLHRLDIRKEYSERIPLTDYIYRKLYNILRSFRRKCGSGYSCYLGIPRPSPAILLRSAVEIKNTNIVVRFYIGLPSEKRRINSEKAKVLLLKTLPNIIHKLTDFSKEHDKIREHINIYKDYMFIRAWLETRQAIAFIKENSILPRESSISDKPLANAIPFTPPKKDLVDILLPGNRKLRGLLIRKGLTLIIGGAYHGKSTLLQAIQQGIYPHIKGDGREYIVTIPSAITIQAEDGRFIHNVDISSFIDKLPMNIDTKCFTTKDASG
;
A
#
# COMPACT_ATOMS: atom_id res chain seq x y z
N MET A 1 -31.52 -7.24 9.76
CA MET A 1 -30.94 -8.58 9.97
C MET A 1 -30.12 -8.94 8.74
N GLU A 2 -28.80 -9.15 8.88
CA GLU A 2 -27.97 -9.70 7.80
C GLU A 2 -28.48 -11.11 7.46
N LYS A 3 -28.91 -11.33 6.21
CA LYS A 3 -29.37 -12.65 5.77
C LYS A 3 -28.17 -13.50 5.37
N THR A 4 -28.04 -14.69 5.92
CA THR A 4 -27.03 -15.65 5.47
C THR A 4 -27.50 -16.34 4.20
N LEU A 5 -26.55 -16.74 3.36
CA LEU A 5 -26.81 -17.41 2.10
C LEU A 5 -25.77 -18.53 1.93
N SER A 6 -26.23 -19.77 1.96
CA SER A 6 -25.40 -20.95 1.75
C SER A 6 -24.88 -21.03 0.31
N TYR A 7 -23.93 -21.94 0.08
CA TYR A 7 -23.39 -22.20 -1.25
C TYR A 7 -24.46 -22.63 -2.26
N ILE A 8 -25.42 -23.49 -1.85
CA ILE A 8 -26.52 -23.97 -2.70
C ILE A 8 -27.49 -22.83 -3.01
N GLU A 9 -27.86 -22.04 -2.00
CA GLU A 9 -28.74 -20.88 -2.19
C GLU A 9 -28.10 -19.79 -3.07
N LEU A 10 -26.76 -19.67 -3.07
CA LEU A 10 -26.04 -18.81 -4.02
C LEU A 10 -26.20 -19.29 -5.44
N GLU A 11 -26.02 -20.58 -5.65
CA GLU A 11 -26.16 -21.18 -6.97
C GLU A 11 -27.57 -20.97 -7.52
N GLU A 12 -28.60 -21.28 -6.73
CA GLU A 12 -29.99 -21.06 -7.10
C GLU A 12 -30.31 -19.59 -7.37
N LEU A 13 -29.77 -18.68 -6.55
CA LEU A 13 -29.96 -17.25 -6.74
C LEU A 13 -29.37 -16.80 -8.08
N LEU A 14 -28.19 -17.30 -8.45
CA LEU A 14 -27.54 -17.00 -9.72
C LEU A 14 -28.35 -17.53 -10.91
N ASP A 15 -28.94 -18.72 -10.81
CA ASP A 15 -29.84 -19.27 -11.84
C ASP A 15 -31.11 -18.43 -11.97
N LYS A 16 -31.74 -18.07 -10.84
CA LYS A 16 -32.95 -17.22 -10.80
C LYS A 16 -32.75 -15.83 -11.39
N ILE A 17 -31.51 -15.33 -11.46
CA ILE A 17 -31.19 -14.03 -12.07
C ILE A 17 -30.54 -14.13 -13.44
N ASN A 18 -30.36 -15.34 -13.98
CA ASN A 18 -29.78 -15.52 -15.30
C ASN A 18 -30.56 -14.73 -16.37
N ARG A 19 -29.83 -14.11 -17.31
CA ARG A 19 -30.35 -13.26 -18.40
C ARG A 19 -31.18 -12.05 -17.96
N LYS A 20 -31.41 -11.81 -16.66
CA LYS A 20 -32.07 -10.59 -16.16
C LYS A 20 -31.17 -9.37 -16.33
N LYS A 21 -31.74 -8.17 -16.19
CA LYS A 21 -31.01 -6.90 -16.19
C LYS A 21 -29.91 -6.93 -15.11
N TYR A 22 -28.76 -6.34 -15.41
CA TYR A 22 -27.58 -6.36 -14.54
C TYR A 22 -27.84 -5.97 -13.08
N GLY A 23 -28.75 -5.01 -12.86
CA GLY A 23 -29.14 -4.56 -11.52
C GLY A 23 -29.70 -5.66 -10.61
N ALA A 24 -30.09 -6.83 -11.13
CA ALA A 24 -30.52 -7.97 -10.33
C ALA A 24 -29.40 -8.52 -9.41
N TYR A 25 -28.13 -8.24 -9.70
CA TYR A 25 -27.02 -8.54 -8.78
C TYR A 25 -27.13 -7.82 -7.42
N LYS A 26 -27.90 -6.73 -7.32
CA LYS A 26 -28.16 -6.05 -6.03
C LYS A 26 -28.80 -6.98 -4.98
N ARG A 27 -29.39 -8.10 -5.38
CA ARG A 27 -29.89 -9.16 -4.47
C ARG A 27 -28.79 -9.84 -3.64
N LEU A 28 -27.53 -9.70 -4.04
CA LEU A 28 -26.36 -10.17 -3.27
C LEU A 28 -25.92 -9.18 -2.19
N LEU A 29 -26.39 -7.92 -2.25
CA LEU A 29 -26.09 -6.91 -1.24
C LEU A 29 -26.76 -7.29 0.08
N ASN A 30 -26.13 -6.94 1.22
CA ASN A 30 -26.61 -7.23 2.58
C ASN A 30 -26.80 -8.73 2.89
N LYS A 31 -26.16 -9.61 2.11
CA LYS A 31 -26.10 -11.04 2.36
C LYS A 31 -24.68 -11.46 2.72
N THR A 32 -24.59 -12.36 3.70
CA THR A 32 -23.33 -13.03 4.05
C THR A 32 -23.34 -14.42 3.43
N ILE A 33 -22.48 -14.60 2.43
CA ILE A 33 -22.27 -15.86 1.72
C ILE A 33 -21.39 -16.76 2.58
N LEU A 34 -21.89 -17.95 2.88
CA LEU A 34 -21.17 -18.97 3.64
C LEU A 34 -20.49 -19.94 2.66
N TYR A 35 -19.17 -19.84 2.57
CA TYR A 35 -18.35 -20.88 1.96
C TYR A 35 -17.94 -21.90 3.02
N ARG A 36 -17.42 -23.05 2.58
CA ARG A 36 -16.94 -24.11 3.49
C ARG A 36 -15.92 -23.58 4.51
N ASP A 37 -14.96 -22.78 4.03
CA ASP A 37 -13.79 -22.39 4.84
C ASP A 37 -13.71 -20.89 5.18
N PHE A 38 -14.63 -20.07 4.67
CA PHE A 38 -14.63 -18.63 4.90
C PHE A 38 -16.02 -18.01 4.67
N LYS A 39 -16.19 -16.74 5.03
CA LYS A 39 -17.42 -15.98 4.76
C LYS A 39 -17.11 -14.85 3.79
N ALA A 40 -18.03 -14.53 2.90
CA ALA A 40 -17.89 -13.37 2.03
C ALA A 40 -19.15 -12.52 1.98
N LYS A 41 -19.00 -11.21 1.74
CA LYS A 41 -20.12 -10.31 1.49
C LYS A 41 -19.74 -9.25 0.49
N PHE A 42 -20.71 -8.78 -0.29
CA PHE A 42 -20.52 -7.63 -1.16
C PHE A 42 -20.73 -6.35 -0.36
N THR A 43 -19.70 -5.51 -0.26
CA THR A 43 -19.81 -4.17 0.33
C THR A 43 -20.30 -3.15 -0.68
N LYS A 44 -20.08 -3.43 -1.98
CA LYS A 44 -20.60 -2.64 -3.08
C LYS A 44 -20.89 -3.54 -4.28
N ILE A 45 -22.05 -3.36 -4.90
CA ILE A 45 -22.38 -3.98 -6.19
C ILE A 45 -22.30 -2.90 -7.28
N GLN A 46 -21.58 -3.18 -8.36
CA GLN A 46 -21.52 -2.27 -9.51
C GLN A 46 -22.91 -2.15 -10.17
N PRO A 47 -23.39 -0.94 -10.52
CA PRO A 47 -24.74 -0.75 -11.05
C PRO A 47 -24.91 -1.23 -12.49
N ASP A 48 -23.82 -1.29 -13.25
CA ASP A 48 -23.73 -1.66 -14.65
C ASP A 48 -22.35 -2.31 -14.92
N PRO A 49 -22.21 -3.22 -15.89
CA PRO A 49 -20.94 -3.89 -16.19
C PRO A 49 -19.77 -2.97 -16.55
N TYR A 50 -20.02 -1.77 -17.07
CA TYR A 50 -19.00 -0.79 -17.44
C TYR A 50 -18.65 0.17 -16.29
N ALA A 51 -19.37 0.13 -15.17
CA ALA A 51 -19.07 0.94 -13.99
C ALA A 51 -17.93 0.32 -13.16
N LYS A 52 -17.36 1.13 -12.24
CA LYS A 52 -16.34 0.66 -11.28
C LYS A 52 -16.78 -0.68 -10.65
N PRO A 53 -15.91 -1.71 -10.64
CA PRO A 53 -16.29 -3.06 -10.20
C PRO A 53 -16.89 -3.12 -8.79
N SER A 54 -17.62 -4.21 -8.54
CA SER A 54 -18.14 -4.55 -7.21
C SER A 54 -16.97 -4.77 -6.26
N ILE A 55 -17.21 -4.61 -4.96
CA ILE A 55 -16.23 -4.89 -3.91
C ILE A 55 -16.77 -6.03 -3.08
N ILE A 56 -15.96 -7.07 -2.95
CA ILE A 56 -16.23 -8.21 -2.08
C ILE A 56 -15.27 -8.18 -0.90
N GLU A 57 -15.81 -8.39 0.29
CA GLU A 57 -15.08 -8.59 1.54
C GLU A 57 -15.14 -10.08 1.89
N CYS A 58 -14.00 -10.71 2.12
CA CYS A 58 -13.89 -12.09 2.58
C CYS A 58 -13.26 -12.11 3.98
N SER A 59 -13.96 -12.72 4.93
CA SER A 59 -13.48 -12.96 6.30
C SER A 59 -12.94 -14.39 6.39
N ILE A 60 -11.63 -14.49 6.57
CA ILE A 60 -10.86 -15.73 6.55
C ILE A 60 -10.48 -16.10 7.99
N PRO A 61 -10.92 -17.26 8.50
CA PRO A 61 -10.67 -17.67 9.87
C PRO A 61 -9.23 -18.18 10.08
N HIS A 62 -8.77 -18.10 11.33
CA HIS A 62 -7.41 -18.48 11.73
C HIS A 62 -7.00 -19.90 11.32
N TYR A 63 -7.87 -20.89 11.47
CA TYR A 63 -7.55 -22.29 11.15
C TYR A 63 -7.14 -22.50 9.68
N LEU A 64 -7.56 -21.61 8.77
CA LEU A 64 -7.26 -21.71 7.35
C LEU A 64 -5.88 -21.15 7.01
N HIS A 65 -5.50 -19.99 7.57
CA HIS A 65 -4.22 -19.36 7.28
C HIS A 65 -3.09 -19.75 8.23
N ARG A 66 -3.41 -20.17 9.46
CA ARG A 66 -2.49 -20.67 10.51
C ARG A 66 -1.30 -19.77 10.86
N LEU A 67 -1.26 -18.54 10.36
CA LEU A 67 -0.29 -17.52 10.77
C LEU A 67 -0.44 -17.23 12.27
N ASP A 68 0.69 -17.24 12.99
CA ASP A 68 0.79 -16.72 14.35
C ASP A 68 0.58 -15.20 14.34
N ILE A 69 -0.69 -14.79 14.43
CA ILE A 69 -1.06 -13.38 14.57
C ILE A 69 -0.87 -13.02 16.04
N ARG A 70 0.35 -12.60 16.39
CA ARG A 70 0.67 -12.12 17.73
C ARG A 70 -0.11 -10.86 18.07
N LYS A 71 -0.33 -10.64 19.37
CA LYS A 71 -1.06 -9.47 19.90
C LYS A 71 -0.37 -8.13 19.63
N GLU A 72 0.94 -8.12 19.40
CA GLU A 72 1.71 -6.90 19.18
C GLU A 72 1.23 -6.15 17.94
N TYR A 73 0.67 -4.95 18.15
CA TYR A 73 0.18 -4.07 17.09
C TYR A 73 1.28 -3.71 16.07
N SER A 74 2.55 -3.70 16.50
CA SER A 74 3.72 -3.33 15.69
C SER A 74 3.98 -4.28 14.51
N GLU A 75 3.53 -5.54 14.58
CA GLU A 75 3.72 -6.51 13.49
C GLU A 75 2.56 -6.51 12.48
N ARG A 76 1.45 -5.85 12.79
CA ARG A 76 0.24 -5.87 11.94
C ARG A 76 0.47 -5.18 10.60
N ILE A 77 1.17 -4.05 10.59
CA ILE A 77 1.43 -3.29 9.35
C ILE A 77 2.25 -4.11 8.35
N PRO A 78 3.45 -4.62 8.68
CA PRO A 78 4.22 -5.42 7.73
C PRO A 78 3.52 -6.72 7.35
N LEU A 79 2.81 -7.38 8.26
CA LEU A 79 2.07 -8.61 7.96
C LEU A 79 0.93 -8.36 6.96
N THR A 80 0.10 -7.33 7.20
CA THR A 80 -1.00 -6.98 6.29
C THR A 80 -0.49 -6.47 4.94
N ASP A 81 0.62 -5.73 4.91
CA ASP A 81 1.29 -5.32 3.66
C ASP A 81 1.79 -6.54 2.86
N TYR A 82 2.39 -7.54 3.52
CA TYR A 82 2.83 -8.77 2.86
C TYR A 82 1.63 -9.52 2.24
N ILE A 83 0.56 -9.71 3.01
CA ILE A 83 -0.68 -10.36 2.55
C ILE A 83 -1.30 -9.56 1.40
N TYR A 84 -1.27 -8.22 1.46
CA TYR A 84 -1.75 -7.35 0.38
C TYR A 84 -0.99 -7.59 -0.92
N ARG A 85 0.35 -7.67 -0.87
CA ARG A 85 1.19 -7.95 -2.05
C ARG A 85 0.92 -9.33 -2.62
N LYS A 86 0.76 -10.34 -1.75
CA LYS A 86 0.36 -11.69 -2.16
C LYS A 86 -1.01 -11.69 -2.85
N LEU A 87 -2.00 -11.03 -2.26
CA LEU A 87 -3.34 -10.87 -2.82
C LEU A 87 -3.29 -10.18 -4.19
N TYR A 88 -2.53 -9.10 -4.34
CA TYR A 88 -2.36 -8.40 -5.62
C TYR A 88 -1.87 -9.37 -6.72
N ASN A 89 -0.83 -10.16 -6.44
CA ASN A 89 -0.26 -11.11 -7.40
C ASN A 89 -1.24 -12.25 -7.73
N ILE A 90 -1.93 -12.79 -6.73
CA ILE A 90 -2.94 -13.84 -6.93
C ILE A 90 -4.07 -13.30 -7.81
N LEU A 91 -4.69 -12.18 -7.45
CA LEU A 91 -5.80 -11.60 -8.22
C LEU A 91 -5.40 -11.33 -9.67
N ARG A 92 -4.18 -10.81 -9.90
CA ARG A 92 -3.64 -10.60 -11.25
C ARG A 92 -3.54 -11.90 -12.05
N SER A 93 -3.13 -13.01 -11.42
CA SER A 93 -3.02 -14.33 -12.08
C SER A 93 -4.37 -14.95 -12.46
N PHE A 94 -5.44 -14.63 -11.72
CA PHE A 94 -6.79 -15.14 -11.98
C PHE A 94 -7.63 -14.22 -12.88
N ARG A 95 -7.22 -12.96 -13.06
CA ARG A 95 -7.93 -11.99 -13.88
C ARG A 95 -7.96 -12.45 -15.34
N ARG A 96 -9.16 -12.76 -15.84
CA ARG A 96 -9.44 -13.10 -17.25
C ARG A 96 -10.73 -12.44 -17.66
N LYS A 97 -10.74 -11.75 -18.81
CA LYS A 97 -11.97 -11.08 -19.29
C LYS A 97 -13.02 -12.14 -19.63
N CYS A 98 -14.24 -11.98 -19.13
CA CYS A 98 -15.30 -12.99 -19.30
C CYS A 98 -16.65 -12.40 -19.73
N GLY A 99 -16.66 -11.30 -20.47
CA GLY A 99 -17.91 -10.66 -20.88
C GLY A 99 -17.72 -9.18 -21.17
N SER A 100 -18.79 -8.42 -20.98
CA SER A 100 -18.80 -6.98 -21.21
C SER A 100 -18.18 -6.19 -20.05
N GLY A 101 -17.61 -5.02 -20.36
CA GLY A 101 -17.03 -4.10 -19.38
C GLY A 101 -16.00 -4.76 -18.47
N TYR A 102 -16.20 -4.62 -17.16
CA TYR A 102 -15.34 -5.17 -16.12
C TYR A 102 -15.66 -6.63 -15.76
N SER A 103 -16.43 -7.38 -16.55
CA SER A 103 -16.76 -8.80 -16.26
C SER A 103 -15.50 -9.65 -15.98
N CYS A 104 -15.50 -10.32 -14.82
CA CYS A 104 -14.37 -11.08 -14.25
C CYS A 104 -13.09 -10.27 -13.99
N TYR A 105 -13.20 -8.95 -13.87
CA TYR A 105 -12.11 -8.15 -13.29
C TYR A 105 -11.85 -8.61 -11.86
N LEU A 106 -10.58 -8.78 -11.53
CA LEU A 106 -10.10 -9.08 -10.19
C LEU A 106 -8.90 -8.18 -9.93
N GLY A 107 -8.90 -7.45 -8.82
CA GLY A 107 -7.78 -6.58 -8.50
C GLY A 107 -7.92 -5.73 -7.25
N ILE A 108 -6.79 -5.17 -6.87
CA ILE A 108 -6.62 -4.12 -5.86
C ILE A 108 -5.59 -3.12 -6.40
N PRO A 109 -5.51 -1.89 -5.85
CA PRO A 109 -4.46 -0.94 -6.25
C PRO A 109 -3.06 -1.58 -6.16
N ARG A 110 -2.20 -1.27 -7.14
CA ARG A 110 -0.82 -1.79 -7.14
C ARG A 110 -0.09 -1.24 -5.90
N PRO A 111 0.56 -2.09 -5.09
CA PRO A 111 1.34 -1.60 -3.95
C PRO A 111 2.61 -0.90 -4.46
N SER A 112 2.92 0.26 -3.89
CA SER A 112 4.25 0.88 -3.99
C SER A 112 5.28 0.06 -3.21
N PRO A 113 6.59 0.37 -3.32
CA PRO A 113 7.60 -0.28 -2.47
C PRO A 113 7.48 0.05 -0.98
N ALA A 114 6.75 1.11 -0.62
CA ALA A 114 6.50 1.45 0.78
C ALA A 114 5.61 0.39 1.47
N ILE A 115 5.99 0.01 2.69
CA ILE A 115 5.24 -0.87 3.58
C ILE A 115 4.19 -0.02 4.29
N LEU A 116 2.92 -0.15 3.88
CA LEU A 116 1.82 0.71 4.33
C LEU A 116 0.61 -0.12 4.76
N LEU A 117 -0.12 0.39 5.75
CA LEU A 117 -1.45 -0.08 6.06
C LEU A 117 -2.40 0.26 4.89
N ARG A 118 -3.14 -0.74 4.39
CA ARG A 118 -4.07 -0.56 3.27
C ARG A 118 -5.40 -1.23 3.58
N SER A 119 -6.51 -0.56 3.28
CA SER A 119 -7.86 -1.02 3.60
C SER A 119 -8.28 -2.36 2.98
N ALA A 120 -7.55 -2.82 1.95
CA ALA A 120 -7.81 -4.09 1.29
C ALA A 120 -7.44 -5.31 2.14
N VAL A 121 -6.59 -5.16 3.15
CA VAL A 121 -6.22 -6.25 4.06
C VAL A 121 -6.23 -5.74 5.48
N GLU A 122 -6.94 -6.43 6.35
CA GLU A 122 -7.11 -6.08 7.75
C GLU A 122 -7.08 -7.34 8.60
N ILE A 123 -6.60 -7.22 9.84
CA ILE A 123 -6.69 -8.29 10.83
C ILE A 123 -7.75 -7.88 11.84
N LYS A 124 -8.83 -8.67 11.93
CA LYS A 124 -9.89 -8.50 12.94
C LYS A 124 -9.87 -9.68 13.89
N ASN A 125 -9.55 -9.43 15.16
CA ASN A 125 -9.23 -10.47 16.14
C ASN A 125 -8.08 -11.35 15.63
N THR A 126 -8.38 -12.58 15.22
CA THR A 126 -7.44 -13.54 14.62
C THR A 126 -7.76 -13.83 13.14
N ASN A 127 -8.76 -13.17 12.57
CA ASN A 127 -9.20 -13.39 11.19
C ASN A 127 -8.53 -12.39 10.25
N ILE A 128 -8.14 -12.87 9.08
CA ILE A 128 -7.73 -12.02 7.97
C ILE A 128 -8.99 -11.60 7.20
N VAL A 129 -9.19 -10.30 7.04
CA VAL A 129 -10.24 -9.73 6.21
C VAL A 129 -9.61 -9.15 4.96
N VAL A 130 -10.01 -9.64 3.79
CA VAL A 130 -9.56 -9.11 2.50
C VAL A 130 -10.70 -8.47 1.73
N ARG A 131 -10.41 -7.36 1.06
CA ARG A 131 -11.36 -6.62 0.23
C ARG A 131 -10.75 -6.37 -1.13
N PHE A 132 -11.47 -6.72 -2.19
CA PHE A 132 -10.96 -6.48 -3.53
C PHE A 132 -12.09 -6.28 -4.54
N TYR A 133 -11.70 -5.71 -5.67
CA TYR A 133 -12.61 -5.52 -6.79
C TYR A 133 -12.89 -6.85 -7.46
N ILE A 134 -14.17 -7.13 -7.67
CA ILE A 134 -14.68 -8.28 -8.39
C ILE A 134 -15.72 -7.83 -9.40
N GLY A 135 -15.46 -8.06 -10.68
CA GLY A 135 -16.34 -7.66 -11.75
C GLY A 135 -17.40 -8.74 -12.03
N LEU A 136 -18.65 -8.46 -11.72
CA LEU A 136 -19.71 -9.45 -11.87
C LEU A 136 -20.06 -9.69 -13.36
N PRO A 137 -20.10 -10.95 -13.85
CA PRO A 137 -20.18 -11.25 -15.28
C PRO A 137 -21.50 -10.85 -15.95
N SER A 138 -21.40 -10.37 -17.19
CA SER A 138 -22.55 -10.12 -18.06
C SER A 138 -22.22 -10.23 -19.55
N GLU A 139 -23.26 -10.38 -20.35
CA GLU A 139 -23.26 -10.16 -21.79
C GLU A 139 -24.10 -8.93 -22.11
N LYS A 140 -23.44 -7.88 -22.60
CA LYS A 140 -24.00 -6.53 -22.60
C LYS A 140 -24.51 -6.22 -21.18
N ARG A 141 -25.78 -5.85 -21.02
CA ARG A 141 -26.41 -5.54 -19.71
C ARG A 141 -27.26 -6.68 -19.13
N ARG A 142 -27.10 -7.91 -19.61
CA ARG A 142 -27.79 -9.09 -19.09
C ARG A 142 -26.83 -10.01 -18.36
N ILE A 143 -27.24 -10.47 -17.18
CA ILE A 143 -26.44 -11.36 -16.34
C ILE A 143 -26.13 -12.67 -17.08
N ASN A 144 -24.88 -13.10 -17.01
CA ASN A 144 -24.46 -14.45 -17.43
C ASN A 144 -24.22 -15.25 -16.15
N SER A 145 -25.18 -16.10 -15.75
CA SER A 145 -25.11 -16.86 -14.50
C SER A 145 -24.01 -17.93 -14.52
N GLU A 146 -23.79 -18.60 -15.65
CA GLU A 146 -22.76 -19.65 -15.78
C GLU A 146 -21.38 -19.11 -15.43
N LYS A 147 -21.01 -17.95 -16.00
CA LYS A 147 -19.74 -17.29 -15.67
C LYS A 147 -19.71 -16.74 -14.25
N ALA A 148 -20.86 -16.25 -13.75
CA ALA A 148 -20.96 -15.80 -12.36
C ALA A 148 -20.76 -16.95 -11.37
N LYS A 149 -21.29 -18.14 -11.66
CA LYS A 149 -21.06 -19.37 -10.89
C LYS A 149 -19.60 -19.76 -10.92
N VAL A 150 -18.96 -19.78 -12.10
CA VAL A 150 -17.52 -20.04 -12.18
C VAL A 150 -16.72 -19.06 -11.31
N LEU A 151 -17.03 -17.76 -11.41
CA LEU A 151 -16.33 -16.72 -10.66
C LEU A 151 -16.54 -16.85 -9.13
N LEU A 152 -17.79 -16.97 -8.68
CA LEU A 152 -18.14 -16.91 -7.25
C LEU A 152 -18.06 -18.26 -6.54
N LEU A 153 -18.33 -19.37 -7.23
CA LEU A 153 -18.38 -20.69 -6.64
C LEU A 153 -17.06 -21.47 -6.81
N LYS A 154 -16.27 -21.17 -7.85
CA LYS A 154 -14.99 -21.86 -8.11
C LYS A 154 -13.78 -20.95 -7.97
N THR A 155 -13.75 -19.83 -8.69
CA THR A 155 -12.58 -18.93 -8.72
C THR A 155 -12.34 -18.27 -7.37
N LEU A 156 -13.37 -17.73 -6.73
CA LEU A 156 -13.24 -17.05 -5.45
C LEU A 156 -12.68 -17.96 -4.33
N PRO A 157 -13.22 -19.18 -4.08
CA PRO A 157 -12.62 -20.12 -3.15
C PRO A 157 -11.15 -20.42 -3.47
N ASN A 158 -10.81 -20.65 -4.75
CA ASN A 158 -9.43 -20.93 -5.16
C ASN A 158 -8.47 -19.76 -4.87
N ILE A 159 -8.93 -18.51 -4.99
CA ILE A 159 -8.14 -17.33 -4.62
C ILE A 159 -7.88 -17.35 -3.11
N ILE A 160 -8.92 -17.61 -2.29
CA ILE A 160 -8.78 -17.63 -0.82
C ILE A 160 -7.85 -18.76 -0.37
N HIS A 161 -7.99 -19.97 -0.92
CA HIS A 161 -7.09 -21.09 -0.60
C HIS A 161 -5.63 -20.79 -0.97
N LYS A 162 -5.37 -20.23 -2.16
CA LYS A 162 -4.01 -19.83 -2.55
C LYS A 162 -3.46 -18.68 -1.70
N LEU A 163 -4.31 -17.75 -1.28
CA LEU A 163 -3.90 -16.63 -0.42
C LEU A 163 -3.45 -17.15 0.95
N THR A 164 -4.16 -18.14 1.48
CA THR A 164 -3.96 -18.69 2.83
C THR A 164 -2.89 -19.76 2.93
N ASP A 165 -2.37 -20.26 1.81
CA ASP A 165 -1.22 -21.17 1.80
C ASP A 165 0.10 -20.42 2.08
N PHE A 166 0.49 -20.36 3.35
CA PHE A 166 1.74 -19.75 3.81
C PHE A 166 2.84 -20.77 4.14
N SER A 167 2.61 -22.05 3.85
CA SER A 167 3.49 -23.16 4.25
C SER A 167 4.97 -22.97 3.84
N LYS A 168 5.21 -22.31 2.70
CA LYS A 168 6.55 -22.03 2.14
C LYS A 168 6.97 -20.56 2.23
N GLU A 169 6.26 -19.76 3.02
CA GLU A 169 6.43 -18.31 3.08
C GLU A 169 6.77 -17.77 4.47
N HIS A 170 6.88 -18.63 5.49
CA HIS A 170 7.20 -18.23 6.86
C HIS A 170 8.48 -17.39 6.95
N ASP A 171 9.55 -17.79 6.29
CA ASP A 171 10.82 -17.04 6.29
C ASP A 171 10.69 -15.69 5.57
N LYS A 172 9.94 -15.64 4.46
CA LYS A 172 9.70 -14.41 3.71
C LYS A 172 8.86 -13.41 4.51
N ILE A 173 7.84 -13.90 5.21
CA ILE A 173 7.02 -13.09 6.11
C ILE A 173 7.89 -12.55 7.25
N ARG A 174 8.67 -13.43 7.89
CA ARG A 174 9.57 -13.05 8.99
C ARG A 174 10.57 -12.00 8.54
N GLU A 175 11.16 -12.16 7.37
CA GLU A 175 12.08 -11.19 6.79
C GLU A 175 11.41 -9.84 6.51
N HIS A 176 10.21 -9.85 5.92
CA HIS A 176 9.44 -8.63 5.64
C HIS A 176 9.07 -7.87 6.92
N ILE A 177 8.70 -8.60 7.98
CA ILE A 177 8.46 -8.04 9.31
C ILE A 177 9.75 -7.49 9.91
N ASN A 178 10.87 -8.20 9.81
CA ASN A 178 12.15 -7.77 10.35
C ASN A 178 12.64 -6.48 9.70
N ILE A 179 12.48 -6.31 8.39
CA ILE A 179 12.84 -5.05 7.70
C ILE A 179 12.04 -3.87 8.24
N TYR A 180 10.73 -4.06 8.46
CA TYR A 180 9.90 -3.03 9.09
C TYR A 180 10.33 -2.74 10.53
N LYS A 181 10.66 -3.77 11.32
CA LYS A 181 11.16 -3.61 12.69
C LYS A 181 12.50 -2.87 12.73
N ASP A 182 13.41 -3.17 11.81
CA ASP A 182 14.69 -2.49 11.66
C ASP A 182 14.48 -1.02 11.30
N TYR A 183 13.56 -0.72 10.38
CA TYR A 183 13.18 0.65 10.06
C TYR A 183 12.69 1.40 11.30
N MET A 184 11.78 0.80 12.07
CA MET A 184 11.25 1.41 13.30
C MET A 184 12.35 1.61 14.36
N PHE A 185 13.27 0.65 14.47
CA PHE A 185 14.42 0.76 15.36
C PHE A 185 15.36 1.90 14.96
N ILE A 186 15.75 1.98 13.68
CA ILE A 186 16.61 3.06 13.17
C ILE A 186 15.93 4.40 13.40
N ARG A 187 14.61 4.49 13.15
CA ARG A 187 13.84 5.72 13.36
C ARG A 187 13.90 6.19 14.83
N ALA A 188 13.66 5.29 15.78
CA ALA A 188 13.80 5.62 17.21
C ALA A 188 15.25 5.99 17.56
N TRP A 189 16.22 5.29 16.98
CA TRP A 189 17.64 5.56 17.18
C TRP A 189 18.05 6.96 16.67
N LEU A 190 17.49 7.45 15.56
CA LEU A 190 17.73 8.82 15.06
C LEU A 190 17.41 9.88 16.12
N GLU A 191 16.30 9.72 16.86
CA GLU A 191 15.90 10.65 17.92
C GLU A 191 16.95 10.70 19.05
N THR A 192 17.44 9.53 19.48
CA THR A 192 18.48 9.43 20.52
C THR A 192 19.82 10.04 20.10
N ARG A 193 20.05 10.17 18.79
CA ARG A 193 21.31 10.67 18.21
C ARG A 193 21.24 12.12 17.76
N GLN A 194 20.13 12.82 18.03
CA GLN A 194 19.87 14.16 17.49
C GLN A 194 20.09 14.21 15.96
N ALA A 195 19.61 13.19 15.27
CA ALA A 195 19.74 13.02 13.82
C ALA A 195 18.39 13.09 13.11
N ILE A 196 18.43 13.40 11.82
CA ILE A 196 17.23 13.55 10.97
C ILE A 196 17.12 12.47 9.90
N ALA A 197 18.24 11.86 9.48
CA ALA A 197 18.24 10.77 8.53
C ALA A 197 19.45 9.84 8.68
N PHE A 198 19.26 8.58 8.32
CA PHE A 198 20.30 7.57 8.16
C PHE A 198 20.22 6.94 6.77
N ILE A 199 21.35 6.81 6.09
CA ILE A 199 21.45 6.23 4.75
C ILE A 199 22.49 5.12 4.78
N LYS A 200 22.03 3.87 4.69
CA LYS A 200 22.90 2.70 4.70
C LYS A 200 23.90 2.73 3.53
N GLU A 201 25.15 2.36 3.83
CA GLU A 201 26.17 2.03 2.83
C GLU A 201 25.66 0.93 1.88
N ASN A 202 25.98 1.06 0.60
CA ASN A 202 25.56 0.21 -0.51
C ASN A 202 24.06 0.29 -0.86
N SER A 203 23.32 1.29 -0.39
CA SER A 203 21.94 1.54 -0.84
C SER A 203 21.88 1.91 -2.33
N ILE A 204 20.82 1.46 -3.01
CA ILE A 204 20.53 1.84 -4.39
C ILE A 204 19.48 2.94 -4.40
N LEU A 205 19.94 4.17 -4.62
CA LEU A 205 19.11 5.37 -4.61
C LEU A 205 18.34 5.61 -5.94
N PRO A 206 18.99 5.54 -7.12
CA PRO A 206 18.32 5.87 -8.38
C PRO A 206 17.23 4.86 -8.74
N ARG A 207 16.19 5.35 -9.41
CA ARG A 207 15.06 4.54 -9.86
C ARG A 207 15.19 4.24 -11.36
N GLU A 208 14.54 3.18 -11.81
CA GLU A 208 14.52 2.72 -13.19
C GLU A 208 14.05 3.82 -14.16
N SER A 209 13.06 4.62 -13.78
CA SER A 209 12.59 5.79 -14.53
C SER A 209 11.76 6.72 -13.65
N SER A 210 11.37 7.89 -14.17
CA SER A 210 10.49 8.86 -13.46
C SER A 210 9.10 8.33 -13.14
N ILE A 211 8.66 7.26 -13.80
CA ILE A 211 7.34 6.64 -13.62
C ILE A 211 7.41 5.25 -12.97
N SER A 212 8.61 4.78 -12.61
CA SER A 212 8.83 3.46 -12.03
C SER A 212 9.47 3.56 -10.66
N ASP A 213 8.82 2.99 -9.66
CA ASP A 213 9.38 2.88 -8.32
C ASP A 213 10.36 1.71 -8.19
N LYS A 214 10.91 1.13 -9.26
CA LYS A 214 11.92 0.06 -9.16
C LYS A 214 13.33 0.65 -9.02
N PRO A 215 14.26 -0.02 -8.32
CA PRO A 215 15.66 0.41 -8.31
C PRO A 215 16.25 0.31 -9.72
N LEU A 216 17.14 1.24 -10.05
CA LEU A 216 17.89 1.20 -11.30
C LEU A 216 18.85 0.01 -11.27
N ALA A 217 18.78 -0.85 -12.29
CA ALA A 217 19.73 -1.95 -12.45
C ALA A 217 21.14 -1.41 -12.73
N ASN A 218 22.17 -2.07 -12.20
CA ASN A 218 23.58 -1.70 -12.37
C ASN A 218 23.93 -0.26 -11.90
N ALA A 219 23.14 0.28 -10.97
CA ALA A 219 23.41 1.56 -10.36
C ALA A 219 24.66 1.53 -9.46
N ILE A 220 25.34 2.68 -9.36
CA ILE A 220 26.45 2.86 -8.42
C ILE A 220 25.86 2.85 -6.99
N PRO A 221 26.28 1.91 -6.11
CA PRO A 221 25.82 1.88 -4.73
C PRO A 221 26.28 3.11 -3.97
N PHE A 222 25.45 3.57 -3.02
CA PHE A 222 25.78 4.72 -2.19
C PHE A 222 26.95 4.41 -1.25
N THR A 223 28.01 5.20 -1.33
CA THR A 223 29.17 5.12 -0.43
C THR A 223 29.27 6.39 0.41
N PRO A 224 29.10 6.32 1.74
CA PRO A 224 29.19 7.48 2.61
C PRO A 224 30.64 7.98 2.75
N PRO A 225 30.87 9.28 2.99
CA PRO A 225 32.19 9.80 3.35
C PRO A 225 32.70 9.14 4.64
N LYS A 226 33.99 8.75 4.69
CA LYS A 226 34.59 8.07 5.86
C LYS A 226 34.39 8.82 7.17
N LYS A 227 34.45 10.15 7.14
CA LYS A 227 34.30 11.02 8.32
C LYS A 227 32.88 11.05 8.92
N ASP A 228 31.88 10.72 8.10
CA ASP A 228 30.45 10.77 8.49
C ASP A 228 29.85 9.35 8.59
N LEU A 229 30.70 8.33 8.47
CA LEU A 229 30.32 6.93 8.55
C LEU A 229 30.10 6.54 10.01
N VAL A 230 28.91 6.01 10.30
CA VAL A 230 28.57 5.51 11.64
C VAL A 230 28.10 4.07 11.59
N ASP A 231 28.34 3.37 12.68
CA ASP A 231 27.84 2.04 12.93
C ASP A 231 26.53 2.10 13.72
N ILE A 232 25.55 1.28 13.33
CA ILE A 232 24.36 0.99 14.12
C ILE A 232 24.25 -0.52 14.34
N LEU A 233 24.03 -0.92 15.59
CA LEU A 233 23.74 -2.29 15.96
C LEU A 233 22.22 -2.47 16.00
N LEU A 234 21.68 -3.21 15.04
CA LEU A 234 20.27 -3.57 14.98
C LEU A 234 19.95 -4.74 15.92
N PRO A 235 18.66 -4.93 16.27
CA PRO A 235 18.20 -6.15 16.92
C PRO A 235 18.67 -7.41 16.18
N GLY A 236 19.13 -8.40 16.95
CA GLY A 236 19.70 -9.65 16.42
C GLY A 236 21.18 -9.55 16.05
N ASN A 237 21.93 -8.63 16.67
CA ASN A 237 23.39 -8.46 16.50
C ASN A 237 23.85 -8.18 15.06
N ARG A 238 22.96 -7.65 14.23
CA ARG A 238 23.30 -7.24 12.86
C ARG A 238 23.83 -5.82 12.89
N LYS A 239 25.04 -5.62 12.36
CA LYS A 239 25.67 -4.30 12.27
C LYS A 239 25.42 -3.70 10.89
N LEU A 240 24.88 -2.48 10.85
CA LEU A 240 24.82 -1.68 9.63
C LEU A 240 25.77 -0.50 9.73
N ARG A 241 26.22 -0.04 8.56
CA ARG A 241 27.05 1.16 8.42
C ARG A 241 26.36 2.11 7.46
N GLY A 242 26.46 3.40 7.70
CA GLY A 242 25.86 4.40 6.81
C GLY A 242 26.22 5.82 7.17
N LEU A 243 25.71 6.74 6.35
CA LEU A 243 25.74 8.18 6.61
C LEU A 243 24.68 8.54 7.65
N LEU A 244 25.07 9.29 8.68
CA LEU A 244 24.15 9.90 9.64
C LEU A 244 24.05 11.40 9.43
N ILE A 245 22.88 11.89 9.04
CA ILE A 245 22.61 13.31 8.90
C ILE A 245 22.08 13.84 10.23
N ARG A 246 22.88 14.68 10.90
CA ARG A 246 22.53 15.28 12.19
C ARG A 246 21.54 16.44 12.03
N LYS A 247 20.85 16.80 13.11
CA LYS A 247 20.07 18.05 13.16
C LYS A 247 20.96 19.26 12.87
N GLY A 248 20.41 20.23 12.15
CA GLY A 248 21.12 21.41 11.68
C GLY A 248 20.93 21.61 10.18
N LEU A 249 21.80 22.42 9.59
CA LEU A 249 21.82 22.68 8.14
C LEU A 249 22.80 21.72 7.45
N THR A 250 22.30 20.88 6.55
CA THR A 250 23.13 20.02 5.68
C THR A 250 22.98 20.47 4.24
N LEU A 251 24.08 20.82 3.58
CA LEU A 251 24.10 21.23 2.17
C LEU A 251 24.56 20.07 1.29
N ILE A 252 23.74 19.71 0.28
CA ILE A 252 24.09 18.73 -0.75
C ILE A 252 24.49 19.48 -2.02
N ILE A 253 25.79 19.64 -2.24
CA ILE A 253 26.37 20.37 -3.38
C ILE A 253 26.93 19.41 -4.44
N GLY A 254 27.20 19.93 -5.64
CA GLY A 254 27.77 19.18 -6.76
C GLY A 254 27.22 19.60 -8.13
N GLY A 255 27.83 19.10 -9.21
CA GLY A 255 27.44 19.41 -10.59
C GLY A 255 26.03 18.95 -10.97
N ALA A 256 25.48 19.49 -12.07
CA ALA A 256 24.23 19.01 -12.65
C ALA A 256 24.33 17.51 -12.97
N TYR A 257 23.26 16.75 -12.75
CA TYR A 257 23.21 15.30 -12.98
C TYR A 257 24.13 14.41 -12.10
N HIS A 258 24.79 14.97 -11.07
CA HIS A 258 25.63 14.19 -10.13
C HIS A 258 24.83 13.51 -8.99
N GLY A 259 23.53 13.25 -9.16
CA GLY A 259 22.72 12.49 -8.19
C GLY A 259 22.24 13.23 -6.94
N LYS A 260 22.39 14.57 -6.86
CA LYS A 260 21.90 15.39 -5.74
C LYS A 260 20.41 15.18 -5.45
N SER A 261 19.58 15.35 -6.49
CA SER A 261 18.12 15.18 -6.39
C SER A 261 17.76 13.73 -6.06
N THR A 262 18.51 12.76 -6.58
CA THR A 262 18.33 11.34 -6.27
C THR A 262 18.55 11.05 -4.80
N LEU A 263 19.60 11.61 -4.20
CA LEU A 263 19.87 11.50 -2.77
C LEU A 263 18.76 12.16 -1.95
N LEU A 264 18.36 13.38 -2.31
CA LEU A 264 17.29 14.11 -1.61
C LEU A 264 15.94 13.39 -1.70
N GLN A 265 15.60 12.82 -2.85
CA GLN A 265 14.40 12.01 -3.04
C GLN A 265 14.45 10.73 -2.21
N ALA A 266 15.62 10.09 -2.06
CA ALA A 266 15.76 8.93 -1.19
C ALA A 266 15.53 9.30 0.29
N ILE A 267 16.06 10.44 0.74
CA ILE A 267 15.82 10.99 2.09
C ILE A 267 14.33 11.31 2.26
N GLN A 268 13.69 11.97 1.29
CA GLN A 268 12.25 12.27 1.32
C GLN A 268 11.42 10.99 1.47
N GLN A 269 11.72 9.95 0.70
CA GLN A 269 10.99 8.69 0.79
C GLN A 269 11.31 7.90 2.06
N GLY A 270 12.45 8.16 2.72
CA GLY A 270 12.85 7.53 3.99
C GLY A 270 11.90 7.76 5.17
N ILE A 271 10.88 8.62 5.02
CA ILE A 271 9.76 8.70 5.98
C ILE A 271 8.87 7.44 5.97
N TYR A 272 9.01 6.59 4.94
CA TYR A 272 8.32 5.32 4.82
C TYR A 272 9.29 4.13 4.87
N PRO A 273 8.92 3.02 5.53
CA PRO A 273 9.63 1.76 5.41
C PRO A 273 9.49 1.21 3.99
N HIS A 274 10.56 0.66 3.42
CA HIS A 274 10.55 0.06 2.08
C HIS A 274 10.74 -1.46 2.15
N ILE A 275 10.20 -2.18 1.16
CA ILE A 275 10.38 -3.63 1.02
C ILE A 275 11.84 -4.03 0.76
N LYS A 276 12.16 -5.29 1.07
CA LYS A 276 13.43 -5.90 0.66
C LYS A 276 13.70 -5.72 -0.83
N GLY A 277 14.93 -5.35 -1.17
CA GLY A 277 15.37 -5.24 -2.57
C GLY A 277 14.88 -3.97 -3.26
N ASP A 278 14.25 -3.04 -2.54
CA ASP A 278 13.95 -1.71 -3.06
C ASP A 278 15.23 -0.85 -3.25
N GLY A 279 16.30 -1.17 -2.51
CA GLY A 279 17.54 -0.40 -2.46
C GLY A 279 17.56 0.65 -1.34
N ARG A 280 16.37 1.05 -0.86
CA ARG A 280 16.18 2.09 0.17
C ARG A 280 15.60 1.53 1.47
N GLU A 281 15.56 0.20 1.66
CA GLU A 281 14.99 -0.46 2.85
C GLU A 281 15.61 -0.03 4.19
N TYR A 282 16.84 0.51 4.17
CA TYR A 282 17.53 1.04 5.35
C TYR A 282 17.88 2.53 5.20
N ILE A 283 17.10 3.26 4.40
CA ILE A 283 17.11 4.72 4.37
C ILE A 283 15.95 5.18 5.23
N VAL A 284 16.26 5.86 6.32
CA VAL A 284 15.28 6.24 7.33
C VAL A 284 15.41 7.71 7.61
N THR A 285 14.28 8.40 7.59
CA THR A 285 14.16 9.84 7.84
C THR A 285 13.12 10.04 8.94
N ILE A 286 13.29 11.09 9.75
CA ILE A 286 12.30 11.48 10.75
C ILE A 286 10.91 11.67 10.12
N PRO A 287 9.82 11.31 10.81
CA PRO A 287 8.47 11.31 10.26
C PRO A 287 7.93 12.70 9.91
N SER A 288 8.48 13.75 10.52
CA SER A 288 8.07 15.14 10.30
C SER A 288 8.81 15.81 9.14
N ALA A 289 9.67 15.08 8.41
CA ALA A 289 10.36 15.64 7.26
C ALA A 289 9.37 15.97 6.14
N ILE A 290 9.43 17.20 5.65
CA ILE A 290 8.59 17.73 4.58
C ILE A 290 9.52 18.28 3.50
N THR A 291 9.22 17.95 2.24
CA THR A 291 9.87 18.61 1.10
C THR A 291 9.11 19.89 0.80
N ILE A 292 9.83 21.01 0.80
CA ILE A 292 9.30 22.32 0.41
C ILE A 292 9.75 22.60 -1.01
N GLN A 293 8.82 23.06 -1.85
CA GLN A 293 9.06 23.51 -3.21
C GLN A 293 8.09 24.66 -3.51
N ALA A 294 8.45 25.52 -4.46
CA ALA A 294 7.55 26.54 -4.98
C ALA A 294 6.30 25.86 -5.59
N GLU A 295 5.13 26.44 -5.35
CA GLU A 295 3.84 25.95 -5.84
C GLU A 295 2.98 27.16 -6.25
N ASP A 296 3.33 27.76 -7.39
CA ASP A 296 2.61 28.91 -7.95
C ASP A 296 1.11 28.61 -8.13
N GLY A 297 0.27 29.60 -7.80
CA GLY A 297 -1.18 29.55 -7.98
C GLY A 297 -1.96 28.80 -6.89
N ARG A 298 -1.29 28.31 -5.84
CA ARG A 298 -2.00 27.67 -4.73
C ARG A 298 -2.84 28.66 -3.92
N PHE A 299 -3.94 28.15 -3.38
CA PHE A 299 -4.74 28.85 -2.39
C PHE A 299 -4.04 28.82 -1.02
N ILE A 300 -3.99 29.97 -0.34
CA ILE A 300 -3.52 30.10 1.04
C ILE A 300 -4.62 30.78 1.84
N HIS A 301 -4.89 30.27 3.04
CA HIS A 301 -5.92 30.81 3.92
C HIS A 301 -5.41 30.93 5.34
N ASN A 302 -5.37 32.18 5.83
CA ASN A 302 -5.05 32.54 7.19
C ASN A 302 -3.74 31.90 7.72
N VAL A 303 -2.63 32.13 7.01
CA VAL A 303 -1.30 31.62 7.38
C VAL A 303 -0.39 32.79 7.74
N ASP A 304 0.32 32.69 8.86
CA ASP A 304 1.37 33.63 9.23
C ASP A 304 2.64 33.37 8.42
N ILE A 305 2.97 34.29 7.53
CA ILE A 305 4.18 34.30 6.69
C ILE A 305 5.13 35.44 7.06
N SER A 306 4.86 36.17 8.15
CA SER A 306 5.62 37.37 8.55
C SER A 306 7.10 37.09 8.84
N SER A 307 7.45 35.84 9.15
CA SER A 307 8.86 35.40 9.30
C SER A 307 9.67 35.40 8.00
N PHE A 308 9.01 35.40 6.84
CA PHE A 308 9.65 35.39 5.51
C PHE A 308 9.36 36.64 4.70
N ILE A 309 8.16 37.20 4.83
CA ILE A 309 7.66 38.35 4.07
C ILE A 309 7.14 39.40 5.05
N ASP A 310 7.87 40.50 5.19
CA ASP A 310 7.52 41.56 6.15
C ASP A 310 6.34 42.41 5.65
N LYS A 311 6.39 42.90 4.40
CA LYS A 311 5.37 43.79 3.83
C LYS A 311 4.95 43.35 2.44
N LEU A 312 3.65 43.43 2.19
CA LEU A 312 3.03 43.18 0.89
C LEU A 312 2.36 44.46 0.36
N PRO A 313 2.19 44.59 -0.97
CA PRO A 313 1.37 45.64 -1.57
C PRO A 313 -0.04 45.66 -0.97
N MET A 314 -0.71 46.82 -1.03
CA MET A 314 -2.07 47.00 -0.50
C MET A 314 -2.22 46.76 1.02
N ASN A 315 -1.11 46.77 1.78
CA ASN A 315 -1.09 46.53 3.24
C ASN A 315 -1.78 45.20 3.62
N ILE A 316 -1.61 44.17 2.80
CA ILE A 316 -2.10 42.84 3.14
C ILE A 316 -1.39 42.34 4.40
N ASP A 317 -2.16 41.88 5.39
CA ASP A 317 -1.63 41.36 6.64
C ASP A 317 -0.87 40.04 6.42
N THR A 318 0.44 40.06 6.67
CA THR A 318 1.33 38.91 6.55
C THR A 318 1.21 37.94 7.72
N LYS A 319 0.60 38.33 8.84
CA LYS A 319 0.30 37.44 9.97
C LYS A 319 -0.94 36.58 9.76
N CYS A 320 -1.84 37.03 8.88
CA CYS A 320 -3.08 36.35 8.53
C CYS A 320 -3.24 36.26 7.00
N PHE A 321 -2.17 35.90 6.28
CA PHE A 321 -2.12 35.95 4.83
C PHE A 321 -3.13 35.00 4.18
N THR A 322 -3.92 35.52 3.24
CA THR A 322 -4.92 34.79 2.46
C THR A 322 -4.84 35.22 1.00
N THR A 323 -4.70 34.28 0.08
CA THR A 323 -4.73 34.53 -1.37
C THR A 323 -5.31 33.34 -2.12
N LYS A 324 -5.92 33.59 -3.28
CA LYS A 324 -6.37 32.54 -4.22
C LYS A 324 -5.32 32.20 -5.28
N ASP A 325 -4.26 32.98 -5.35
CA ASP A 325 -3.23 32.90 -6.38
C ASP A 325 -1.89 33.32 -5.74
N ALA A 326 -1.23 32.39 -5.07
CA ALA A 326 0.07 32.63 -4.44
C ALA A 326 1.19 32.64 -5.48
N SER A 327 2.16 33.53 -5.32
CA SER A 327 3.45 33.40 -6.01
C SER A 327 4.28 32.27 -5.40
N GLY A 328 5.27 31.80 -6.15
CA GLY A 328 6.20 30.73 -5.76
C GLY A 328 7.10 31.00 -4.57
#